data_AF-A0A4R1L368-F1
#
_entry.id   AF-A0A4R1L368-F1
#
_cell.length_a   1.000
_cell.length_b   1.000
_cell.length_c   1.000
_cell.angle_alpha   90.00
_cell.angle_beta   90.00
_cell.angle_gamma   90.00
#
_symmetry.space_group_name_H-M   'P 1'
#
loop_
_entity.id
_entity.type
_entity.pdbx_description
1 polymer ?
#
loop_
_entity_poly.entity_id
_entity_poly.type
_entity_poly.pdbx_seq_one_letter_code
_entity_poly.pdbx_strand_id
1 'polypeptide(L)'
;MLTVPPERASVTPYSRPDVLRILRIPAKQLRGWERAGLIAPQSGYSFQDLGQLRKLRDLRALRISAASIRASVLAMRAVSGVANPLLEAGTTREGSRLVFRHSGSVMDPIARQFVFDFDLNGCERLSNVETLPSTMPERKALLEAEIQARFIEAVRDEELGRVSEAAVLYEQILAAKPDHAPSCINLGTIHYNRRAYSRAEELYRQATVADASYALAYFDLGNVLDELQRLPEAVEAYKKAIHLMPRYGDAHYNLALTYERRGERRKALHHWTAYLKLDRSGPWASHARTQVRKILDREKMRLVKGKAVGGAPRRTQSGVHAANGAVSLFAVPSAQGRTARS
;
A
#
# COMPACT_ATOMS: atom_id res chain seq x y z
N MET A 1 -55.20 -24.09 16.96
CA MET A 1 -55.32 -22.70 17.45
C MET A 1 -53.92 -22.19 17.79
N LEU A 2 -53.27 -21.50 16.84
CA LEU A 2 -52.02 -20.79 17.10
C LEU A 2 -52.38 -19.31 17.24
N THR A 3 -52.21 -18.80 18.45
CA THR A 3 -52.49 -17.42 18.85
C THR A 3 -51.46 -16.48 18.23
N VAL A 4 -51.94 -15.60 17.35
CA VAL A 4 -51.18 -14.46 16.85
C VAL A 4 -50.99 -13.46 18.00
N PRO A 5 -49.75 -13.05 18.35
CA PRO A 5 -49.54 -12.05 19.40
C PRO A 5 -50.02 -10.66 18.92
N PRO A 6 -50.50 -9.79 19.82
CA PRO A 6 -51.17 -8.55 19.45
C PRO A 6 -50.19 -7.52 18.86
N GLU A 7 -50.65 -6.79 17.85
CA GLU A 7 -49.98 -5.61 17.28
C GLU A 7 -49.52 -4.67 18.39
N ARG A 8 -48.20 -4.47 18.50
CA ARG A 8 -47.63 -3.46 19.39
C ARG A 8 -48.02 -2.09 18.87
N ALA A 9 -48.90 -1.39 19.59
CA ALA A 9 -49.21 0.01 19.36
C ALA A 9 -47.91 0.81 19.23
N SER A 10 -47.71 1.46 18.09
CA SER A 10 -46.53 2.30 17.82
C SER A 10 -46.54 3.49 18.79
N VAL A 11 -45.70 3.42 19.83
CA VAL A 11 -45.49 4.52 20.75
C VAL A 11 -44.87 5.68 19.96
N THR A 12 -45.63 6.75 19.73
CA THR A 12 -45.13 7.99 19.12
C THR A 12 -44.49 8.86 20.20
N PRO A 13 -43.15 8.93 20.32
CA PRO A 13 -42.51 9.53 21.50
C PRO A 13 -42.47 11.07 21.45
N TYR A 14 -42.70 11.68 20.27
CA TYR A 14 -42.42 13.09 20.05
C TYR A 14 -43.67 13.88 19.70
N SER A 15 -43.90 14.96 20.44
CA SER A 15 -44.97 15.89 20.16
C SER A 15 -44.60 16.82 19.00
N ARG A 16 -45.61 17.46 18.38
CA ARG A 16 -45.39 18.44 17.32
C ARG A 16 -44.46 19.61 17.77
N PRO A 17 -44.61 20.20 18.97
CA PRO A 17 -43.62 21.14 19.50
C PRO A 17 -42.19 20.59 19.58
N ASP A 18 -42.01 19.33 19.97
CA ASP A 18 -40.69 18.70 20.04
C ASP A 18 -40.03 18.60 18.68
N VAL A 19 -40.78 18.21 17.65
CA VAL A 19 -40.26 18.12 16.28
C VAL A 19 -39.77 19.48 15.78
N LEU A 20 -40.55 20.55 15.98
CA LEU A 20 -40.18 21.90 15.55
C LEU A 20 -38.89 22.37 16.24
N ARG A 21 -38.77 22.07 17.55
CA ARG A 21 -37.60 22.40 18.37
C ARG A 21 -36.36 21.59 17.98
N ILE A 22 -36.48 20.27 17.89
CA ILE A 22 -35.39 19.33 17.60
C ILE A 22 -34.83 19.56 16.19
N LEU A 23 -35.72 19.69 15.19
CA LEU A 23 -35.29 19.87 13.81
C LEU A 23 -35.04 21.33 13.43
N ARG A 24 -35.32 22.27 14.34
CA ARG A 24 -35.17 23.72 14.14
C ARG A 24 -35.90 24.21 12.88
N ILE A 25 -37.14 23.76 12.69
CA ILE A 25 -37.98 24.15 11.55
C ILE A 25 -39.19 24.96 12.02
N PRO A 26 -39.64 25.99 11.26
CA PRO A 26 -40.82 26.77 11.62
C PRO A 26 -42.10 25.96 11.38
N ALA A 27 -43.13 26.19 12.20
CA ALA A 27 -44.41 25.49 12.10
C ALA A 27 -45.07 25.61 10.71
N LYS A 28 -44.87 26.76 10.03
CA LYS A 28 -45.34 27.01 8.67
C LYS A 28 -44.71 26.07 7.63
N GLN A 29 -43.45 25.68 7.83
CA GLN A 29 -42.74 24.75 6.96
C GLN A 29 -43.26 23.33 7.12
N LEU A 30 -43.46 22.86 8.35
CA LEU A 30 -44.05 21.54 8.62
C LEU A 30 -45.48 21.44 8.02
N ARG A 31 -46.33 22.46 8.24
CA ARG A 31 -47.64 22.55 7.58
C ARG A 31 -47.56 22.63 6.06
N GLY A 32 -46.48 23.18 5.52
CA GLY A 32 -46.21 23.19 4.09
C GLY A 32 -45.98 21.79 3.53
N TRP A 33 -45.27 20.92 4.27
CA TRP A 33 -45.01 19.54 3.87
C TRP A 33 -46.23 18.64 3.99
N GLU A 34 -47.05 18.81 5.03
CA GLU A 34 -48.33 18.13 5.18
C GLU A 34 -49.26 18.45 4.00
N ARG A 35 -49.44 19.74 3.68
CA ARG A 35 -50.26 20.16 2.52
C ARG A 35 -49.70 19.70 1.19
N ALA A 36 -48.38 19.62 1.07
CA ALA A 36 -47.73 19.09 -0.12
C ALA A 36 -47.82 17.56 -0.23
N GLY A 37 -48.37 16.85 0.77
CA GLY A 37 -48.52 15.40 0.77
C GLY A 37 -47.19 14.64 0.89
N LEU A 38 -46.16 15.26 1.47
CA LEU A 38 -44.86 14.61 1.74
C LEU A 38 -44.88 13.79 3.03
N ILE A 39 -45.74 14.18 3.96
CA ILE A 39 -45.98 13.54 5.25
C ILE A 39 -47.49 13.59 5.54
N ALA A 40 -48.01 12.60 6.25
CA ALA A 40 -49.39 12.64 6.72
C ALA A 40 -49.53 13.63 7.89
N PRO A 41 -50.66 14.35 8.02
CA PRO A 41 -50.93 15.15 9.21
C PRO A 41 -51.07 14.21 10.42
N GLN A 42 -50.21 14.39 11.41
CA GLN A 42 -50.21 13.54 12.61
C GLN A 42 -49.94 14.37 13.87
N SER A 43 -50.55 13.94 14.99
CA SER A 43 -50.46 14.57 16.30
C SER A 43 -49.20 14.14 17.07
N GLY A 44 -48.70 12.93 16.81
CA GLY A 44 -47.46 12.37 17.37
C GLY A 44 -46.53 11.86 16.28
N TYR A 45 -45.23 11.86 16.57
CA TYR A 45 -44.17 11.47 15.65
C TYR A 45 -43.31 10.36 16.28
N SER A 46 -42.97 9.36 15.49
CA SER A 46 -41.99 8.33 15.83
C SER A 46 -40.55 8.82 15.61
N PHE A 47 -39.57 8.03 16.07
CA PHE A 47 -38.16 8.31 15.76
C PHE A 47 -37.88 8.23 14.24
N GLN A 48 -38.55 7.33 13.54
CA GLN A 48 -38.45 7.20 12.09
C GLN A 48 -38.97 8.45 11.36
N ASP A 49 -40.08 9.01 11.85
CA ASP A 49 -40.65 10.25 11.30
C ASP A 49 -39.71 11.45 11.47
N LEU A 50 -39.02 11.54 12.62
CA LEU A 50 -37.98 12.56 12.83
C LEU A 50 -36.85 12.44 11.82
N GLY A 51 -36.43 11.21 11.49
CA GLY A 51 -35.44 10.94 10.45
C GLY A 51 -35.91 11.45 9.08
N GLN A 52 -37.14 11.13 8.71
CA GLN A 52 -37.73 11.54 7.43
C GLN A 52 -37.87 13.07 7.34
N LEU A 53 -38.34 13.72 8.41
CA LEU A 53 -38.50 15.17 8.48
C LEU A 53 -37.16 15.90 8.44
N ARG A 54 -36.11 15.34 9.05
CA ARG A 54 -34.73 15.87 8.94
C ARG A 54 -34.28 15.83 7.49
N LYS A 55 -34.46 14.69 6.82
CA LYS A 55 -34.08 14.55 5.40
C LYS A 55 -34.85 15.52 4.51
N LEU A 56 -36.15 15.70 4.73
CA LEU A 56 -36.97 16.68 4.01
C LEU A 56 -36.48 18.12 4.23
N ARG A 57 -36.08 18.47 5.46
CA ARG A 57 -35.48 19.78 5.77
C ARG A 57 -34.23 20.00 4.92
N ASP A 58 -33.35 19.01 4.89
CA ASP A 58 -32.05 19.12 4.22
C ASP A 58 -32.23 19.21 2.69
N LEU A 59 -33.14 18.42 2.10
CA LEU A 59 -33.48 18.51 0.67
C LEU A 59 -34.09 19.88 0.30
N ARG A 60 -34.90 20.46 1.19
CA ARG A 60 -35.44 21.82 1.00
C ARG A 60 -34.37 22.89 1.11
N ALA A 61 -33.36 22.71 1.97
CA ALA A 61 -32.20 23.60 2.06
C ALA A 61 -31.39 23.59 0.75
N LEU A 62 -31.34 22.44 0.05
CA LEU A 62 -30.78 22.31 -1.30
C LEU A 62 -31.67 22.91 -2.41
N ARG A 63 -32.67 23.74 -2.08
CA ARG A 63 -33.60 24.40 -3.01
C ARG A 63 -34.47 23.47 -3.88
N ILE A 64 -34.58 22.19 -3.54
CA ILE A 64 -35.49 21.27 -4.26
C ILE A 64 -36.94 21.55 -3.83
N SER A 65 -37.87 21.69 -4.79
CA SER A 65 -39.26 22.01 -4.47
C SER A 65 -40.00 20.84 -3.81
N ALA A 66 -40.98 21.14 -2.93
CA ALA A 66 -41.78 20.09 -2.29
C ALA A 66 -42.54 19.23 -3.32
N ALA A 67 -42.98 19.83 -4.42
CA ALA A 67 -43.62 19.14 -5.54
C ALA A 67 -42.65 18.17 -6.23
N SER A 68 -41.41 18.58 -6.48
CA SER A 68 -40.38 17.72 -7.07
C SER A 68 -40.04 16.55 -6.15
N ILE A 69 -39.87 16.80 -4.85
CA ILE A 69 -39.60 15.74 -3.88
C ILE A 69 -40.75 14.72 -3.88
N ARG A 70 -42.01 15.19 -3.85
CA ARG A 70 -43.18 14.31 -3.87
C ARG A 70 -43.27 13.47 -5.14
N ALA A 71 -43.13 14.09 -6.31
CA ALA A 71 -43.17 13.39 -7.59
C ALA A 71 -42.11 12.28 -7.65
N SER A 72 -40.91 12.59 -7.16
CA SER A 72 -39.77 11.68 -7.15
C SER A 72 -39.99 10.49 -6.19
N VAL A 73 -40.53 10.74 -4.98
CA VAL A 73 -40.87 9.70 -4.00
C VAL A 73 -41.99 8.77 -4.50
N LEU A 74 -43.03 9.33 -5.11
CA LEU A 74 -44.14 8.55 -5.67
C LEU A 74 -43.67 7.65 -6.82
N ALA A 75 -42.81 8.19 -7.69
CA ALA A 75 -42.27 7.42 -8.79
C ALA A 75 -41.35 6.28 -8.31
N MET A 76 -40.53 6.51 -7.28
CA MET A 76 -39.72 5.45 -6.66
C MET A 76 -40.59 4.33 -6.07
N ARG A 77 -41.63 4.68 -5.30
CA ARG A 77 -42.58 3.68 -4.75
C ARG A 77 -43.20 2.80 -5.83
N ALA A 78 -43.51 3.38 -6.98
CA ALA A 78 -44.15 2.68 -8.09
C ALA A 78 -43.19 1.76 -8.88
N VAL A 79 -41.88 2.05 -8.88
CA VAL A 79 -40.90 1.35 -9.73
C VAL A 79 -40.10 0.31 -8.94
N SER A 80 -39.67 0.63 -7.72
CA SER A 80 -38.77 -0.24 -6.93
C SER A 80 -39.46 -1.00 -5.80
N GLY A 81 -40.74 -0.75 -5.53
CA GLY A 81 -41.46 -1.35 -4.40
C GLY A 81 -40.98 -0.87 -3.02
N VAL A 82 -40.05 0.09 -2.97
CA VAL A 82 -39.50 0.66 -1.74
C VAL A 82 -40.59 1.45 -1.01
N ALA A 83 -40.89 1.06 0.23
CA ALA A 83 -41.98 1.65 1.00
C ALA A 83 -41.71 3.11 1.39
N ASN A 84 -40.48 3.44 1.83
CA ASN A 84 -40.07 4.80 2.15
C ASN A 84 -38.75 5.23 1.50
N PRO A 85 -38.80 5.73 0.24
CA PRO A 85 -37.59 6.13 -0.50
C PRO A 85 -36.77 7.25 0.15
N LEU A 86 -37.33 8.07 1.04
CA LEU A 86 -36.59 9.14 1.73
C LEU A 86 -35.64 8.61 2.81
N LEU A 87 -35.90 7.40 3.30
CA LEU A 87 -35.11 6.74 4.34
C LEU A 87 -34.28 5.58 3.77
N GLU A 88 -34.83 4.87 2.79
CA GLU A 88 -34.27 3.62 2.26
C GLU A 88 -33.38 3.82 1.02
N ALA A 89 -33.47 4.97 0.33
CA ALA A 89 -32.66 5.25 -0.85
C ALA A 89 -31.76 6.50 -0.65
N GLY A 90 -30.53 6.43 -1.15
CA GLY A 90 -29.62 7.58 -1.17
C GLY A 90 -30.19 8.66 -2.11
N THR A 91 -30.27 9.91 -1.66
CA THR A 91 -30.83 11.02 -2.45
C THR A 91 -29.74 12.01 -2.79
N THR A 92 -29.63 12.38 -4.06
CA THR A 92 -28.76 13.46 -4.54
C THR A 92 -29.55 14.44 -5.41
N ARG A 93 -28.97 15.61 -5.67
CA ARG A 93 -29.59 16.69 -6.43
C ARG A 93 -28.97 16.74 -7.82
N GLU A 94 -29.81 16.70 -8.85
CA GLU A 94 -29.41 16.99 -10.22
C GLU A 94 -30.25 18.18 -10.73
N GLY A 95 -29.61 19.35 -10.86
CA GLY A 95 -30.29 20.58 -11.24
C GLY A 95 -31.40 21.00 -10.24
N SER A 96 -32.67 20.94 -10.65
CA SER A 96 -33.84 21.21 -9.77
C SER A 96 -34.54 19.94 -9.28
N ARG A 97 -34.02 18.76 -9.64
CA ARG A 97 -34.64 17.46 -9.48
C ARG A 97 -33.93 16.61 -8.44
N LEU A 98 -34.65 15.61 -7.94
CA LEU A 98 -34.19 14.65 -6.96
C LEU A 98 -33.91 13.32 -7.67
N VAL A 99 -32.67 12.87 -7.63
CA VAL A 99 -32.23 11.58 -8.15
C VAL A 99 -31.97 10.64 -6.97
N PHE A 100 -32.34 9.37 -7.15
CA PHE A 100 -32.19 8.36 -6.11
C PHE A 100 -31.14 7.33 -6.52
N ARG A 101 -30.31 6.92 -5.56
CA ARG A 101 -29.42 5.79 -5.70
C ARG A 101 -30.15 4.55 -5.18
N HIS A 102 -30.44 3.62 -6.08
CA HIS A 102 -31.10 2.35 -5.78
C HIS A 102 -30.29 1.21 -6.43
N SER A 103 -29.91 0.21 -5.63
CA SER A 103 -29.11 -0.93 -6.08
C SER A 103 -27.82 -0.54 -6.82
N GLY A 104 -27.12 0.49 -6.31
CA GLY A 104 -25.84 0.96 -6.83
C GLY A 104 -25.93 1.90 -8.05
N SER A 105 -27.09 2.05 -8.68
CA SER A 105 -27.28 2.95 -9.82
C SER A 105 -28.04 4.22 -9.40
N VAL A 106 -27.61 5.37 -9.91
CA VAL A 106 -28.37 6.61 -9.78
C VAL A 106 -29.51 6.57 -10.80
N MET A 107 -30.72 6.92 -10.39
CA MET A 107 -31.93 6.90 -11.19
C MET A 107 -32.63 8.25 -11.08
N ASP A 108 -33.02 8.83 -12.22
CA ASP A 108 -34.05 9.87 -12.27
C ASP A 108 -35.40 9.15 -12.19
N PRO A 109 -36.09 9.25 -11.05
CA PRO A 109 -37.31 8.50 -10.81
C PRO A 109 -38.46 9.01 -11.68
N ILE A 110 -38.47 10.30 -12.04
CA ILE A 110 -39.51 10.90 -12.87
C ILE A 110 -39.30 10.49 -14.33
N ALA A 111 -38.06 10.54 -14.82
CA ALA A 111 -37.74 10.12 -16.17
C ALA A 111 -37.70 8.59 -16.35
N ARG A 112 -37.69 7.82 -15.24
CA ARG A 112 -37.50 6.35 -15.22
C ARG A 112 -36.23 5.91 -15.94
N GLN A 113 -35.17 6.70 -15.80
CA GLN A 113 -33.90 6.47 -16.47
C GLN A 113 -32.80 6.30 -15.43
N PHE A 114 -31.85 5.42 -15.73
CA PHE A 114 -30.59 5.39 -14.99
C PHE A 114 -29.71 6.55 -15.44
N VAL A 115 -29.21 7.31 -14.48
CA VAL A 115 -28.28 8.42 -14.69
C VAL A 115 -26.88 7.87 -14.50
N PHE A 116 -26.01 8.06 -15.50
CA PHE A 116 -24.60 7.74 -15.38
C PHE A 116 -23.94 8.76 -14.44
N ASP A 117 -23.44 8.25 -13.31
CA ASP A 117 -22.78 9.06 -12.29
C ASP A 117 -21.29 9.20 -12.65
N PHE A 118 -20.88 10.39 -13.10
CA PHE A 118 -19.48 10.70 -13.43
C PHE A 118 -18.74 11.43 -12.29
N ASP A 119 -19.39 11.69 -11.14
CA ASP A 119 -18.81 12.44 -10.02
C ASP A 119 -18.43 11.52 -8.85
N LEU A 120 -17.12 11.21 -8.75
CA LEU A 120 -16.50 10.39 -7.70
C LEU A 120 -16.32 11.09 -6.33
N ASN A 121 -17.06 12.16 -6.03
CA ASN A 121 -16.81 12.97 -4.84
C ASN A 121 -18.07 13.22 -4.01
N GLY A 122 -18.29 12.40 -2.98
CA GLY A 122 -19.33 12.68 -1.98
C GLY A 122 -19.72 11.48 -1.11
N CYS A 123 -18.75 10.78 -0.54
CA CYS A 123 -19.01 9.71 0.42
C CYS A 123 -19.18 10.32 1.83
N GLU A 124 -20.39 10.77 2.16
CA GLU A 124 -20.77 10.93 3.57
C GLU A 124 -21.27 9.60 4.13
N ARG A 125 -20.49 9.14 5.10
CA ARG A 125 -20.54 7.89 5.82
C ARG A 125 -21.80 7.84 6.71
N LEU A 126 -22.68 6.86 6.50
CA LEU A 126 -23.58 6.35 7.54
C LEU A 126 -23.57 4.82 7.56
N SER A 127 -23.13 4.35 8.72
CA SER A 127 -23.02 3.00 9.28
C SER A 127 -24.05 1.94 8.86
N ASN A 128 -23.48 0.74 8.66
CA ASN A 128 -24.03 -0.60 8.89
C ASN A 128 -24.96 -1.20 7.82
N VAL A 129 -24.38 -1.55 6.68
CA VAL A 129 -24.63 -2.85 6.01
C VAL A 129 -23.30 -3.29 5.41
N GLU A 130 -22.76 -4.42 5.85
CA GLU A 130 -21.61 -5.08 5.22
C GLU A 130 -22.02 -5.57 3.82
N THR A 131 -21.97 -4.70 2.82
CA THR A 131 -22.07 -5.13 1.42
C THR A 131 -20.77 -5.81 1.05
N LEU A 132 -20.77 -7.14 1.07
CA LEU A 132 -19.71 -7.96 0.48
C LEU A 132 -19.50 -7.52 -0.98
N PRO A 133 -18.25 -7.43 -1.47
CA PRO A 133 -17.98 -6.76 -2.74
C PRO A 133 -18.60 -7.58 -3.88
N SER A 134 -19.26 -6.92 -4.83
CA SER A 134 -20.16 -7.60 -5.78
C SER A 134 -19.46 -7.99 -7.08
N THR A 135 -18.30 -7.41 -7.38
CA THR A 135 -17.49 -7.76 -8.56
C THR A 135 -16.09 -8.26 -8.17
N MET A 136 -15.51 -9.19 -8.95
CA MET A 136 -14.15 -9.70 -8.73
C MET A 136 -13.07 -8.59 -8.70
N PRO A 137 -13.13 -7.53 -9.54
CA PRO A 137 -12.21 -6.41 -9.45
C PRO A 137 -12.32 -5.62 -8.13
N GLU A 138 -13.53 -5.39 -7.63
CA GLU A 138 -13.75 -4.73 -6.33
C GLU A 138 -13.25 -5.59 -5.16
N ARG A 139 -13.49 -6.91 -5.19
CA ARG A 139 -12.96 -7.84 -4.18
C ARG A 139 -11.44 -7.83 -4.14
N LYS A 140 -10.79 -7.84 -5.31
CA LYS A 140 -9.33 -7.80 -5.42
C LYS A 140 -8.77 -6.46 -4.92
N ALA A 141 -9.38 -5.34 -5.32
CA ALA A 141 -8.94 -4.02 -4.87
C ALA A 141 -9.11 -3.84 -3.35
N LEU A 142 -10.20 -4.36 -2.77
CA LEU A 142 -10.40 -4.34 -1.32
C LEU A 142 -9.40 -5.23 -0.59
N LEU A 143 -9.10 -6.41 -1.11
CA LEU A 143 -8.05 -7.28 -0.56
C LEU A 143 -6.68 -6.59 -0.62
N GLU A 144 -6.35 -5.94 -1.73
CA GLU A 144 -5.09 -5.18 -1.87
C GLU A 144 -5.02 -4.01 -0.89
N ALA A 145 -6.12 -3.26 -0.71
CA ALA A 145 -6.19 -2.18 0.26
C ALA A 145 -6.06 -2.69 1.71
N GLU A 146 -6.67 -3.83 2.02
CA GLU A 146 -6.60 -4.47 3.33
C GLU A 146 -5.18 -4.99 3.63
N ILE A 147 -4.53 -5.61 2.65
CA ILE A 147 -3.11 -6.02 2.73
C ILE A 147 -2.22 -4.80 2.97
N GLN A 148 -2.43 -3.72 2.20
CA GLN A 148 -1.66 -2.48 2.35
C GLN A 148 -1.83 -1.88 3.75
N ALA A 149 -3.06 -1.84 4.27
CA ALA A 149 -3.35 -1.34 5.61
C ALA A 149 -2.66 -2.17 6.70
N ARG A 150 -2.78 -3.51 6.62
CA ARG A 150 -2.08 -4.42 7.54
C ARG A 150 -0.57 -4.27 7.47
N PHE A 151 -0.01 -4.09 6.27
CA PHE A 151 1.43 -3.93 6.10
C PHE A 151 1.93 -2.66 6.78
N ILE A 152 1.22 -1.54 6.62
CA ILE A 152 1.54 -0.27 7.30
C ILE A 152 1.47 -0.44 8.81
N GLU A 153 0.47 -1.16 9.31
CA GLU A 153 0.36 -1.45 10.74
C GLU A 153 1.53 -2.29 11.27
N ALA A 154 1.92 -3.33 10.52
CA ALA A 154 3.05 -4.19 10.87
C ALA A 154 4.37 -3.41 10.94
N VAL A 155 4.64 -2.55 9.95
CA VAL A 155 5.83 -1.68 9.95
C VAL A 155 5.82 -0.73 11.14
N ARG A 156 4.67 -0.14 11.48
CA ARG A 156 4.53 0.74 12.66
C ARG A 156 4.81 -0.02 13.96
N ASP A 157 4.37 -1.27 14.06
CA ASP A 157 4.64 -2.11 15.22
C ASP A 157 6.13 -2.45 15.36
N GLU A 158 6.84 -2.70 14.26
CA GLU A 158 8.32 -2.84 14.28
C GLU A 158 9.02 -1.57 14.76
N GLU A 159 8.62 -0.40 14.26
CA GLU A 159 9.18 0.90 14.68
C GLU A 159 9.00 1.15 16.19
N LEU A 160 7.93 0.62 16.76
CA LEU A 160 7.62 0.72 18.19
C LEU A 160 8.20 -0.43 19.02
N GLY A 161 8.98 -1.33 18.42
CA GLY A 161 9.60 -2.48 19.07
C GLY A 161 8.66 -3.64 19.37
N ARG A 162 7.40 -3.58 18.92
CA ARG A 162 6.39 -4.65 19.00
C ARG A 162 6.60 -5.69 17.89
N VAL A 163 7.78 -6.31 17.91
CA VAL A 163 8.25 -7.20 16.84
C VAL A 163 7.40 -8.48 16.75
N SER A 164 6.84 -8.95 17.87
CA SER A 164 6.00 -10.15 17.88
C SER A 164 4.64 -9.89 17.23
N GLU A 165 4.05 -8.73 17.47
CA GLU A 165 2.79 -8.28 16.90
C GLU A 165 2.94 -8.02 15.40
N ALA A 166 4.04 -7.36 14.99
CA ALA A 166 4.37 -7.18 13.58
C ALA A 166 4.51 -8.53 12.84
N ALA A 167 5.17 -9.51 13.45
CA ALA A 167 5.33 -10.84 12.85
C ALA A 167 3.97 -11.50 12.56
N VAL A 168 3.02 -11.41 13.50
CA VAL A 168 1.64 -11.93 13.31
C VAL A 168 0.94 -11.25 12.14
N LEU A 169 1.08 -9.92 12.00
CA LEU A 169 0.49 -9.18 10.89
C LEU A 169 1.11 -9.58 9.54
N TYR A 170 2.43 -9.78 9.47
CA TYR A 170 3.07 -10.29 8.26
C TYR A 170 2.62 -11.71 7.92
N GLU A 171 2.47 -12.60 8.89
CA GLU A 171 1.94 -13.95 8.68
C GLU A 171 0.50 -13.90 8.12
N GLN A 172 -0.34 -13.01 8.63
CA GLN A 172 -1.71 -12.81 8.11
C GLN A 172 -1.70 -12.29 6.67
N ILE A 173 -0.81 -11.35 6.34
CA ILE A 173 -0.64 -10.87 4.96
C ILE A 173 -0.24 -12.02 4.04
N LEU A 174 0.74 -12.84 4.45
CA LEU A 174 1.22 -13.96 3.63
C LEU A 174 0.23 -15.11 3.52
N ALA A 175 -0.68 -15.28 4.50
CA ALA A 175 -1.79 -16.20 4.39
C ALA A 175 -2.80 -15.76 3.31
N ALA A 176 -3.03 -14.45 3.17
CA ALA A 176 -3.94 -13.89 2.17
C ALA A 176 -3.29 -13.70 0.79
N LYS A 177 -2.01 -13.35 0.76
CA LYS A 177 -1.21 -13.09 -0.43
C LYS A 177 0.22 -13.65 -0.25
N PRO A 178 0.44 -14.93 -0.58
CA PRO A 178 1.73 -15.60 -0.39
C PRO A 178 2.90 -14.98 -1.17
N ASP A 179 2.62 -14.21 -2.23
CA ASP A 179 3.60 -13.53 -3.07
C ASP A 179 3.81 -12.05 -2.67
N HIS A 180 3.44 -11.65 -1.45
CA HIS A 180 3.71 -10.29 -0.98
C HIS A 180 5.18 -10.11 -0.55
N ALA A 181 6.05 -9.82 -1.52
CA ALA A 181 7.50 -9.73 -1.32
C ALA A 181 7.95 -8.85 -0.13
N PRO A 182 7.38 -7.65 0.13
CA PRO A 182 7.78 -6.85 1.29
C PRO A 182 7.52 -7.54 2.63
N SER A 183 6.39 -8.26 2.78
CA SER A 183 6.11 -9.01 4.01
C SER A 183 7.04 -10.21 4.16
N CYS A 184 7.38 -10.90 3.07
CA CYS A 184 8.37 -11.97 3.10
C CYS A 184 9.73 -11.43 3.61
N ILE A 185 10.15 -10.25 3.16
CA ILE A 185 11.40 -9.63 3.61
C ILE A 185 11.35 -9.29 5.09
N ASN A 186 10.36 -8.51 5.52
CA ASN A 186 10.32 -8.04 6.91
C ASN A 186 10.16 -9.21 7.89
N LEU A 187 9.27 -10.17 7.60
CA LEU A 187 9.14 -11.39 8.42
C LEU A 187 10.43 -12.23 8.40
N GLY A 188 11.09 -12.32 7.24
CA GLY A 188 12.38 -12.98 7.09
C GLY A 188 13.45 -12.33 7.99
N THR A 189 13.48 -10.99 8.05
CA THR A 189 14.40 -10.23 8.91
C THR A 189 14.12 -10.48 10.39
N ILE A 190 12.85 -10.53 10.79
CA ILE A 190 12.46 -10.89 12.16
C ILE A 190 12.99 -12.29 12.52
N HIS A 191 12.81 -13.29 11.64
CA HIS A 191 13.34 -14.63 11.87
C HIS A 191 14.87 -14.68 11.86
N TYR A 192 15.51 -13.93 10.98
CA TYR A 192 16.97 -13.81 10.92
C TYR A 192 17.53 -13.28 12.24
N ASN A 193 16.95 -12.20 12.79
CA ASN A 193 17.35 -11.60 14.06
C ASN A 193 17.14 -12.56 15.25
N ARG A 194 16.13 -13.45 15.16
CA ARG A 194 15.89 -14.53 16.11
C ARG A 194 16.78 -15.77 15.88
N ARG A 195 17.69 -15.72 14.90
CA ARG A 195 18.56 -16.83 14.46
C ARG A 195 17.81 -18.05 13.92
N ALA A 196 16.55 -17.88 13.53
CA ALA A 196 15.75 -18.89 12.85
C ALA A 196 16.08 -18.89 11.35
N TYR A 197 17.33 -19.19 11.01
CA TYR A 197 17.89 -18.98 9.66
C TYR A 197 17.20 -19.78 8.56
N SER A 198 16.79 -21.03 8.82
CA SER A 198 16.06 -21.83 7.82
C SER A 198 14.76 -21.16 7.42
N ARG A 199 14.02 -20.60 8.39
CA ARG A 199 12.75 -19.90 8.13
C ARG A 199 12.98 -18.57 7.41
N ALA A 200 14.02 -17.83 7.79
CA ALA A 200 14.41 -16.61 7.09
C ALA A 200 14.80 -16.89 5.62
N GLU A 201 15.56 -17.96 5.35
CA GLU A 201 15.90 -18.38 3.98
C GLU A 201 14.67 -18.68 3.14
N GLU A 202 13.71 -19.46 3.68
CA GLU A 202 12.46 -19.77 2.97
C GLU A 202 11.74 -18.49 2.54
N LEU A 203 11.59 -17.52 3.46
CA LEU A 203 10.90 -16.26 3.21
C LEU A 203 11.65 -15.39 2.20
N TYR A 204 12.99 -15.27 2.31
CA TYR A 204 13.77 -14.52 1.33
C TYR A 204 13.73 -15.16 -0.06
N ARG A 205 13.74 -16.49 -0.15
CA ARG A 205 13.55 -17.19 -1.44
C ARG A 205 12.16 -16.91 -2.01
N GLN A 206 11.11 -16.95 -1.19
CA GLN A 206 9.75 -16.56 -1.62
C GLN A 206 9.73 -15.12 -2.15
N ALA A 207 10.37 -14.17 -1.47
CA ALA A 207 10.48 -12.78 -1.93
C ALA A 207 11.15 -12.66 -3.31
N THR A 208 12.24 -13.42 -3.54
CA THR A 208 12.94 -13.41 -4.84
C THR A 208 12.14 -14.04 -5.99
N VAL A 209 11.21 -14.95 -5.69
CA VAL A 209 10.28 -15.51 -6.67
C VAL A 209 9.13 -14.53 -6.95
N ALA A 210 8.60 -13.90 -5.90
CA ALA A 210 7.53 -12.91 -6.00
C ALA A 210 7.97 -11.65 -6.77
N ASP A 211 9.19 -11.17 -6.53
CA ASP A 211 9.78 -10.05 -7.25
C ASP A 211 11.27 -10.31 -7.54
N ALA A 212 11.55 -10.76 -8.76
CA ALA A 212 12.92 -11.04 -9.24
C ALA A 212 13.77 -9.77 -9.44
N SER A 213 13.18 -8.57 -9.30
CA SER A 213 13.88 -7.29 -9.37
C SER A 213 14.19 -6.69 -7.99
N TYR A 214 13.75 -7.34 -6.90
CA TYR A 214 13.91 -6.82 -5.55
C TYR A 214 15.33 -7.07 -5.00
N ALA A 215 16.23 -6.11 -5.22
CA ALA A 215 17.64 -6.25 -4.85
C ALA A 215 17.88 -6.58 -3.35
N LEU A 216 17.06 -6.01 -2.45
CA LEU A 216 17.13 -6.27 -1.01
C LEU A 216 16.89 -7.75 -0.68
N ALA A 217 15.96 -8.42 -1.38
CA ALA A 217 15.67 -9.83 -1.18
C ALA A 217 16.88 -10.74 -1.47
N TYR A 218 17.62 -10.44 -2.52
CA TYR A 218 18.85 -11.16 -2.83
C TYR A 218 19.98 -10.85 -1.85
N PHE A 219 20.04 -9.61 -1.35
CA PHE A 219 21.02 -9.25 -0.32
C PHE A 219 20.76 -10.00 0.99
N ASP A 220 19.52 -10.00 1.47
CA ASP A 220 19.15 -10.69 2.71
C ASP A 220 19.22 -12.21 2.58
N LEU A 221 18.90 -12.76 1.40
CA LEU A 221 19.18 -14.17 1.08
C LEU A 221 20.68 -14.47 1.16
N GLY A 222 21.53 -13.57 0.66
CA GLY A 222 22.98 -13.68 0.79
C GLY A 222 23.43 -13.71 2.26
N ASN A 223 22.87 -12.83 3.09
CA ASN A 223 23.18 -12.75 4.53
C ASN A 223 22.86 -14.06 5.24
N VAL A 224 21.65 -14.59 5.06
CA VAL A 224 21.26 -15.85 5.73
C VAL A 224 22.04 -17.06 5.23
N LEU A 225 22.39 -17.11 3.94
CA LEU A 225 23.23 -18.18 3.40
C LEU A 225 24.66 -18.11 3.93
N ASP A 226 25.19 -16.91 4.16
CA ASP A 226 26.52 -16.69 4.75
C ASP A 226 26.58 -17.18 6.22
N GLU A 227 25.54 -16.87 7.01
CA GLU A 227 25.35 -17.40 8.37
C GLU A 227 25.28 -18.93 8.38
N LEU A 228 24.51 -19.51 7.46
CA LEU A 228 24.40 -20.96 7.24
C LEU A 228 25.66 -21.61 6.64
N GLN A 229 26.75 -20.85 6.44
CA GLN A 229 28.02 -21.31 5.87
C GLN A 229 27.93 -21.81 4.41
N ARG A 230 26.84 -21.50 3.70
CA ARG A 230 26.60 -21.85 2.28
C ARG A 230 27.20 -20.78 1.37
N LEU A 231 28.50 -20.55 1.51
CA LEU A 231 29.23 -19.44 0.88
C LEU A 231 29.12 -19.39 -0.66
N PRO A 232 29.10 -20.51 -1.39
CA PRO A 232 28.89 -20.47 -2.84
C PRO A 232 27.57 -19.84 -3.24
N GLU A 233 26.49 -20.15 -2.54
CA GLU A 233 25.16 -19.61 -2.83
C GLU A 233 25.02 -18.16 -2.37
N ALA A 234 25.60 -17.81 -1.22
CA ALA A 234 25.66 -16.44 -0.75
C ALA A 234 26.33 -15.51 -1.78
N VAL A 235 27.43 -15.96 -2.39
CA VAL A 235 28.12 -15.21 -3.47
C VAL A 235 27.19 -14.92 -4.64
N GLU A 236 26.42 -15.91 -5.10
CA GLU A 236 25.50 -15.70 -6.23
C GLU A 236 24.33 -14.78 -5.86
N ALA A 237 23.80 -14.89 -4.64
CA ALA A 237 22.77 -13.99 -4.14
C ALA A 237 23.26 -12.53 -4.07
N TYR A 238 24.42 -12.27 -3.46
CA TYR A 238 25.00 -10.92 -3.44
C TYR A 238 25.33 -10.38 -4.83
N LYS A 239 25.86 -11.22 -5.74
CA LYS A 239 26.09 -10.82 -7.14
C LYS A 239 24.80 -10.42 -7.83
N LYS A 240 23.69 -11.12 -7.57
CA LYS A 240 22.38 -10.76 -8.12
C LYS A 240 21.87 -9.44 -7.55
N ALA A 241 22.02 -9.20 -6.24
CA ALA A 241 21.70 -7.91 -5.62
C ALA A 241 22.50 -6.75 -6.26
N ILE A 242 23.81 -6.93 -6.45
CA ILE A 242 24.69 -5.94 -7.11
C ILE A 242 24.33 -5.75 -8.58
N HIS A 243 23.94 -6.80 -9.29
CA HIS A 243 23.51 -6.69 -10.69
C HIS A 243 22.25 -5.83 -10.83
N LEU A 244 21.27 -6.02 -9.93
CA LEU A 244 20.06 -5.21 -9.88
C LEU A 244 20.33 -3.78 -9.39
N MET A 245 21.24 -3.62 -8.43
CA MET A 245 21.61 -2.33 -7.86
C MET A 245 23.14 -2.19 -7.76
N PRO A 246 23.82 -1.71 -8.82
CA PRO A 246 25.29 -1.62 -8.84
C PRO A 246 25.92 -0.68 -7.80
N ARG A 247 25.10 0.17 -7.17
CA ARG A 247 25.53 1.10 -6.11
C ARG A 247 25.19 0.59 -4.69
N TYR A 248 24.82 -0.68 -4.55
CA TYR A 248 24.50 -1.27 -3.26
C TYR A 248 25.79 -1.56 -2.46
N GLY A 249 26.19 -0.58 -1.65
CA GLY A 249 27.44 -0.61 -0.87
C GLY A 249 27.53 -1.84 0.05
N ASP A 250 26.48 -2.12 0.81
CA ASP A 250 26.48 -3.23 1.79
C ASP A 250 26.62 -4.60 1.11
N ALA A 251 26.01 -4.78 -0.08
CA ALA A 251 26.20 -6.00 -0.86
C ALA A 251 27.64 -6.18 -1.34
N HIS A 252 28.32 -5.08 -1.74
CA HIS A 252 29.75 -5.12 -2.06
C HIS A 252 30.62 -5.45 -0.83
N TYR A 253 30.27 -4.87 0.32
CA TYR A 253 30.95 -5.13 1.59
C TYR A 253 30.85 -6.62 1.98
N ASN A 254 29.63 -7.17 2.02
CA ASN A 254 29.40 -8.56 2.39
C ASN A 254 29.99 -9.55 1.38
N LEU A 255 29.86 -9.28 0.07
CA LEU A 255 30.49 -10.12 -0.94
C LEU A 255 32.02 -10.15 -0.83
N ALA A 256 32.65 -9.04 -0.46
CA ALA A 256 34.08 -9.00 -0.22
C ALA A 256 34.48 -9.90 0.96
N LEU A 257 33.74 -9.83 2.08
CA LEU A 257 33.93 -10.72 3.23
C LEU A 257 33.76 -12.20 2.85
N THR A 258 32.69 -12.55 2.14
CA THR A 258 32.43 -13.93 1.72
C THR A 258 33.55 -14.45 0.82
N TYR A 259 34.09 -13.63 -0.10
CA TYR A 259 35.26 -14.02 -0.89
C TYR A 259 36.53 -14.19 -0.05
N GLU A 260 36.77 -13.37 0.98
CA GLU A 260 37.90 -13.58 1.89
C GLU A 260 37.78 -14.89 2.65
N ARG A 261 36.59 -15.23 3.15
CA ARG A 261 36.31 -16.52 3.81
C ARG A 261 36.56 -17.71 2.90
N ARG A 262 36.31 -17.56 1.60
CA ARG A 262 36.62 -18.55 0.55
C ARG A 262 38.08 -18.52 0.07
N GLY A 263 38.90 -17.58 0.56
CA GLY A 263 40.30 -17.42 0.12
C GLY A 263 40.48 -16.73 -1.25
N GLU A 264 39.41 -16.21 -1.85
CA GLU A 264 39.39 -15.59 -3.18
C GLU A 264 39.80 -14.10 -3.12
N ARG A 265 41.01 -13.83 -2.61
CA ARG A 265 41.50 -12.50 -2.22
C ARG A 265 41.41 -11.43 -3.31
N ARG A 266 41.63 -11.79 -4.57
CA ARG A 266 41.56 -10.83 -5.69
C ARG A 266 40.13 -10.36 -5.96
N LYS A 267 39.15 -11.26 -5.86
CA LYS A 267 37.72 -10.90 -5.99
C LYS A 267 37.28 -10.07 -4.78
N ALA A 268 37.74 -10.42 -3.58
CA ALA A 268 37.52 -9.61 -2.39
C ALA A 268 38.08 -8.19 -2.56
N LEU A 269 39.33 -8.03 -3.02
CA LEU A 269 39.95 -6.73 -3.28
C LEU A 269 39.14 -5.87 -4.26
N HIS A 270 38.60 -6.48 -5.32
CA HIS A 270 37.74 -5.79 -6.28
C HIS A 270 36.51 -5.18 -5.58
N HIS A 271 35.79 -5.98 -4.79
CA HIS A 271 34.58 -5.53 -4.11
C HIS A 271 34.86 -4.59 -2.93
N TRP A 272 35.97 -4.78 -2.20
CA TRP A 272 36.42 -3.81 -1.20
C TRP A 272 36.69 -2.44 -1.81
N THR A 273 37.33 -2.41 -2.99
CA THR A 273 37.59 -1.18 -3.72
C THR A 273 36.29 -0.57 -4.25
N ALA A 274 35.34 -1.39 -4.70
CA ALA A 274 34.02 -0.93 -5.13
C ALA A 274 33.24 -0.31 -3.96
N TYR A 275 33.19 -0.95 -2.79
CA TYR A 275 32.59 -0.41 -1.58
C TYR A 275 33.21 0.94 -1.22
N LEU A 276 34.55 1.04 -1.16
CA LEU A 276 35.24 2.30 -0.84
C LEU A 276 35.04 3.42 -1.87
N LYS A 277 34.64 3.11 -3.11
CA LYS A 277 34.26 4.13 -4.09
C LYS A 277 32.87 4.69 -3.81
N LEU A 278 31.95 3.85 -3.32
CA LEU A 278 30.58 4.21 -2.99
C LEU A 278 30.51 4.91 -1.63
N ASP A 279 31.20 4.37 -0.64
CA ASP A 279 31.24 4.87 0.72
C ASP A 279 32.69 5.05 1.19
N ARG A 280 33.15 6.31 1.14
CA ARG A 280 34.52 6.66 1.46
C ARG A 280 34.75 6.94 2.93
N SER A 281 33.71 7.21 3.72
CA SER A 281 33.83 7.74 5.09
C SER A 281 32.82 7.17 6.06
N GLY A 282 31.97 6.24 5.65
CA GLY A 282 31.01 5.59 6.51
C GLY A 282 31.65 4.61 7.51
N PRO A 283 30.81 4.01 8.36
CA PRO A 283 31.26 3.26 9.54
C PRO A 283 32.26 2.15 9.20
N TRP A 284 32.07 1.49 8.06
CA TRP A 284 32.88 0.34 7.65
C TRP A 284 34.06 0.72 6.72
N ALA A 285 34.21 1.99 6.36
CA ALA A 285 35.28 2.43 5.46
C ALA A 285 36.68 2.19 6.04
N SER A 286 36.87 2.33 7.35
CA SER A 286 38.15 2.04 8.01
C SER A 286 38.51 0.54 7.91
N HIS A 287 37.52 -0.32 8.16
CA HIS A 287 37.65 -1.76 8.04
C HIS A 287 38.00 -2.17 6.60
N ALA A 288 37.25 -1.67 5.62
CA ALA A 288 37.50 -1.94 4.21
C ALA A 288 38.91 -1.52 3.76
N ARG A 289 39.40 -0.34 4.17
CA ARG A 289 40.78 0.10 3.86
C ARG A 289 41.82 -0.84 4.46
N THR A 290 41.57 -1.33 5.66
CA THR A 290 42.45 -2.27 6.36
C THR A 290 42.53 -3.60 5.60
N GLN A 291 41.39 -4.16 5.17
CA GLN A 291 41.37 -5.38 4.37
C GLN A 291 42.05 -5.19 3.01
N VAL A 292 41.82 -4.07 2.33
CA VAL A 292 42.52 -3.74 1.07
C VAL A 292 44.03 -3.74 1.27
N ARG A 293 44.54 -3.05 2.30
CA ARG A 293 45.98 -3.01 2.59
C ARG A 293 46.53 -4.41 2.85
N LYS A 294 45.86 -5.17 3.72
CA LYS A 294 46.25 -6.55 4.07
C LYS A 294 46.31 -7.47 2.84
N ILE A 295 45.34 -7.39 1.94
CA ILE A 295 45.32 -8.20 0.71
C ILE A 295 46.48 -7.78 -0.21
N LEU A 296 46.70 -6.49 -0.40
CA LEU A 296 47.78 -5.97 -1.26
C LEU A 296 49.15 -6.37 -0.72
N ASP A 297 49.39 -6.25 0.59
CA ASP A 297 50.66 -6.62 1.22
C ASP A 297 50.93 -8.13 1.05
N ARG A 298 49.91 -8.97 1.28
CA ARG A 298 50.01 -10.44 1.13
C ARG A 298 50.29 -10.87 -0.30
N GLU A 299 49.66 -10.21 -1.28
CA GLU A 299 49.84 -10.52 -2.70
C GLU A 299 51.04 -9.76 -3.31
N LYS A 300 51.77 -8.95 -2.53
CA LYS A 300 52.84 -8.05 -3.00
C LYS A 300 52.35 -7.19 -4.17
N MET A 301 51.15 -6.64 -4.08
CA MET A 301 50.53 -5.80 -5.12
C MET A 301 50.44 -4.33 -4.66
N ARG A 302 50.33 -3.42 -5.63
CA ARG A 302 50.04 -2.00 -5.35
C ARG A 302 48.83 -1.55 -6.17
N LEU A 303 48.01 -0.68 -5.58
CA LEU A 303 46.96 0.03 -6.29
C LEU A 303 47.60 1.17 -7.09
N VAL A 304 47.42 1.15 -8.41
CA VAL A 304 47.86 2.23 -9.30
C VAL A 304 46.62 2.92 -9.88
N LYS A 305 46.57 4.25 -9.80
CA LYS A 305 45.56 5.04 -10.52
C LYS A 305 45.92 5.06 -12.01
N GLY A 306 45.25 4.26 -12.81
CA GLY A 306 45.38 4.34 -14.27
C GLY A 306 44.55 5.49 -14.84
N LYS A 307 45.12 6.29 -15.76
CA LYS A 307 44.30 7.02 -16.74
C LYS A 307 43.65 5.95 -17.62
N ALA A 308 42.33 5.93 -17.72
CA ALA A 308 41.65 5.10 -18.70
C ALA A 308 42.22 5.48 -20.08
N VAL A 309 42.95 4.56 -20.71
CA VAL A 309 43.40 4.73 -22.10
C VAL A 309 42.14 4.65 -22.93
N GLY A 310 41.67 5.81 -23.40
CA GLY A 310 40.48 5.94 -24.24
C GLY A 310 40.72 5.29 -25.60
N GLY A 311 40.51 3.98 -25.70
CA GLY A 311 40.29 3.28 -26.95
C GLY A 311 38.79 3.15 -27.18
N ALA A 312 38.14 4.21 -27.64
CA ALA A 312 36.77 4.12 -28.14
C ALA A 312 36.79 3.54 -29.56
N PRO A 313 36.04 2.48 -29.88
CA PRO A 313 35.69 2.20 -31.26
C PRO A 313 34.77 3.34 -31.76
N ARG A 314 35.06 3.87 -32.94
CA ARG A 314 34.28 4.94 -33.60
C ARG A 314 32.79 4.63 -33.54
N ARG A 315 32.02 5.48 -32.85
CA ARG A 315 30.56 5.57 -32.96
C ARG A 315 30.22 6.83 -33.73
N THR A 316 29.56 6.68 -34.87
CA THR A 316 28.75 7.74 -35.48
C THR A 316 27.53 8.01 -34.58
N GLN A 317 27.20 9.31 -34.46
CA GLN A 317 26.17 9.94 -33.62
C GLN A 317 24.75 9.36 -33.86
N SER A 318 23.78 9.34 -32.94
CA SER A 318 23.25 10.41 -32.06
C SER A 318 22.71 9.84 -30.73
N GLY A 319 23.15 10.27 -29.54
CA GLY A 319 22.51 11.30 -28.67
C GLY A 319 21.74 10.61 -27.52
N VAL A 320 21.75 10.98 -26.22
CA VAL A 320 22.34 12.05 -25.41
C VAL A 320 22.37 11.58 -23.92
N HIS A 321 23.46 11.90 -23.19
CA HIS A 321 23.68 11.94 -21.71
C HIS A 321 23.66 10.65 -20.88
N ALA A 322 24.58 10.36 -19.95
CA ALA A 322 25.70 11.12 -19.36
C ALA A 322 26.88 10.18 -19.04
N ALA A 323 28.10 10.63 -19.38
CA ALA A 323 29.34 9.92 -19.08
C ALA A 323 29.83 10.31 -17.68
N ASN A 324 29.78 9.36 -16.74
CA ASN A 324 30.58 9.45 -15.52
C ASN A 324 31.95 8.83 -15.80
N GLY A 325 33.00 9.65 -15.74
CA GLY A 325 34.39 9.23 -15.85
C GLY A 325 34.77 8.27 -14.72
N ALA A 326 34.63 6.97 -14.98
CA ALA A 326 35.08 5.93 -14.06
C ALA A 326 36.60 5.85 -14.08
N VAL A 327 37.25 6.28 -12.99
CA VAL A 327 38.62 5.90 -12.69
C VAL A 327 38.62 4.42 -12.31
N SER A 328 38.96 3.56 -13.26
CA SER A 328 39.18 2.14 -13.00
C SER A 328 40.53 1.96 -12.29
N LEU A 329 40.47 1.46 -11.06
CA LEU A 329 41.64 1.07 -10.27
C LEU A 329 41.86 -0.42 -10.55
N PHE A 330 43.03 -0.77 -11.09
CA PHE A 330 43.44 -2.15 -11.28
C PHE A 330 44.61 -2.45 -10.35
N ALA A 331 44.62 -3.64 -9.75
CA ALA A 331 45.75 -4.13 -8.98
C ALA A 331 46.79 -4.72 -9.93
N VAL A 332 48.05 -4.30 -9.79
CA VAL A 332 49.16 -4.77 -10.64
C VAL A 332 50.18 -5.47 -9.73
N PRO A 333 50.77 -6.61 -10.17
CA PRO A 333 51.88 -7.24 -9.44
C PRO A 333 53.02 -6.25 -9.23
N SER A 334 53.61 -6.19 -8.04
CA SER A 334 54.83 -5.41 -7.85
C SER A 334 55.95 -6.08 -8.64
N ALA A 335 56.50 -5.36 -9.63
CA ALA A 335 57.68 -5.81 -10.35
C ALA A 335 58.83 -5.98 -9.34
N GLN A 336 59.21 -7.23 -9.04
CA GLN A 336 60.44 -7.52 -8.31
C GLN A 336 61.62 -7.15 -9.22
N GLY A 337 62.59 -6.45 -8.64
CA GLY A 337 63.68 -5.80 -9.35
C GLY A 337 64.39 -6.72 -10.33
N ARG A 338 64.57 -6.21 -11.57
CA ARG A 338 65.69 -6.64 -12.41
C ARG A 338 66.97 -6.21 -11.70
N THR A 339 67.60 -7.14 -11.01
CA THR A 339 69.02 -7.07 -10.71
C THR A 339 69.78 -7.11 -12.03
N ALA A 340 70.32 -5.97 -12.46
CA ALA A 340 71.37 -5.95 -13.46
C ALA A 340 72.67 -6.44 -12.78
N ARG A 341 73.01 -7.72 -12.99
CA ARG A 341 74.39 -8.18 -13.22
C ARG A 341 74.48 -8.32 -14.75
N SER A 342 75.47 -7.85 -15.47
CA SER A 342 76.89 -7.55 -15.23
C SER A 342 77.33 -6.43 -16.15
#